data_AF-A0A3A4VGR6-F1
#
_entry.id   AF-A0A3A4VGR6-F1
#
_cell.length_a   1.000
_cell.length_b   1.000
_cell.length_c   1.000
_cell.angle_alpha   90.00
_cell.angle_beta   90.00
_cell.angle_gamma   90.00
#
_symmetry.space_group_name_H-M   'P 1'
#
loop_
_entity.id
_entity.type
_entity.pdbx_description
1 polymer ?
#
loop_
_entity_poly.entity_id
_entity_poly.type
_entity_poly.pdbx_seq_one_letter_code
_entity_poly.pdbx_strand_id
1 'polypeptide(L)'
;MAAISLKRQAKPRRTPRNLRLVKKSQKRQVKVSYFKLFIVSSYVIAALCCLKVAQFALFNQYCLESQELKVEISKAKQAQQELATAKMILKSPNRIESIATAKLKMISPKTKSYIIYGQNKPQNKLAYLNH
;
A
#
# COMPACT_ATOMS: atom_id res chain seq x y z
N MET A 1 41.73 109.20 -19.52
CA MET A 1 40.58 109.57 -18.65
C MET A 1 39.33 109.02 -19.30
N ALA A 2 38.46 108.18 -18.73
CA ALA A 2 38.27 107.64 -17.39
C ALA A 2 37.66 106.23 -17.54
N ALA A 3 38.06 105.27 -16.70
CA ALA A 3 37.47 103.94 -16.64
C ALA A 3 36.38 103.92 -15.56
N ILE A 4 35.14 103.68 -15.94
CA ILE A 4 34.00 103.54 -15.02
C ILE A 4 33.87 102.05 -14.67
N SER A 5 34.26 101.67 -13.45
CA SER A 5 34.11 100.30 -12.95
C SER A 5 32.67 100.05 -12.47
N LEU A 6 31.94 99.16 -13.13
CA LEU A 6 30.62 98.70 -12.69
C LEU A 6 30.76 97.55 -11.67
N LYS A 7 30.60 97.88 -10.39
CA LYS A 7 30.52 96.94 -9.27
C LYS A 7 29.21 96.14 -9.38
N ARG A 8 29.24 94.92 -9.92
CA ARG A 8 28.08 94.01 -9.93
C ARG A 8 27.86 93.42 -8.53
N GLN A 9 26.78 93.81 -7.85
CA GLN A 9 26.33 93.16 -6.63
C GLN A 9 25.65 91.82 -6.96
N ALA A 10 26.20 90.71 -6.47
CA ALA A 10 25.59 89.39 -6.57
C ALA A 10 24.53 89.21 -5.47
N LYS A 11 23.27 88.99 -5.86
CA LYS A 11 22.18 88.65 -4.91
C LYS A 11 22.28 87.17 -4.49
N PRO A 12 22.09 86.82 -3.20
CA PRO A 12 22.13 85.43 -2.76
C PRO A 12 20.88 84.66 -3.24
N ARG A 13 21.08 83.51 -3.90
CA ARG A 13 20.01 82.60 -4.30
C ARG A 13 19.49 81.85 -3.07
N ARG A 14 18.17 81.95 -2.83
CA ARG A 14 17.42 81.26 -1.77
C ARG A 14 17.50 79.75 -1.94
N THR A 15 17.75 79.02 -0.85
CA THR A 15 17.72 77.56 -0.78
C THR A 15 16.30 77.01 -1.00
N PRO A 16 16.07 76.03 -1.88
CA PRO A 16 14.75 75.45 -2.04
C PRO A 16 14.41 74.45 -0.92
N ARG A 17 13.32 74.80 -0.23
CA ARG A 17 12.33 74.01 0.53
C ARG A 17 12.49 72.47 0.49
N ASN A 18 12.56 71.86 1.68
CA ASN A 18 12.46 70.42 1.92
C ASN A 18 11.27 69.77 1.19
N LEU A 19 11.54 68.90 0.22
CA LEU A 19 10.55 68.05 -0.44
C LEU A 19 10.23 66.85 0.45
N ARG A 20 9.07 66.87 1.13
CA ARG A 20 8.52 65.67 1.78
C ARG A 20 8.07 64.69 0.69
N LEU A 21 8.71 63.52 0.63
CA LEU A 21 8.27 62.37 -0.17
C LEU A 21 6.93 61.85 0.35
N VAL A 22 5.83 62.19 -0.32
CA VAL A 22 4.53 61.54 -0.11
C VAL A 22 4.61 60.15 -0.74
N LYS A 23 4.85 59.12 0.06
CA LYS A 23 4.69 57.72 -0.37
C LYS A 23 3.21 57.45 -0.65
N LYS A 24 2.79 57.63 -1.91
CA LYS A 24 1.50 57.10 -2.39
C LYS A 24 1.59 55.58 -2.42
N SER A 25 1.07 54.93 -1.39
CA SER A 25 0.78 53.48 -1.40
C SER A 25 -0.34 53.21 -2.41
N GLN A 26 0.01 52.93 -3.66
CA GLN A 26 -0.94 52.40 -4.64
C GLN A 26 -1.31 50.98 -4.23
N LYS A 27 -2.48 50.79 -3.61
CA LYS A 27 -3.12 49.49 -3.52
C LYS A 27 -3.53 49.07 -4.94
N ARG A 28 -2.74 48.21 -5.59
CA ARG A 28 -3.11 47.60 -6.87
C ARG A 28 -4.36 46.75 -6.66
N GLN A 29 -5.50 47.23 -7.10
CA GLN A 29 -6.68 46.38 -7.24
C GLN A 29 -6.44 45.43 -8.41
N VAL A 30 -6.26 44.15 -8.11
CA VAL A 30 -6.13 43.10 -9.11
C VAL A 30 -7.52 42.86 -9.71
N LYS A 31 -7.81 43.52 -10.84
CA LYS A 31 -9.00 43.18 -11.63
C LYS A 31 -8.76 41.81 -12.27
N VAL A 32 -9.34 40.78 -11.68
CA VAL A 32 -9.32 39.42 -12.24
C VAL A 32 -10.22 39.43 -13.48
N SER A 33 -9.63 39.26 -14.66
CA SER A 33 -10.39 39.15 -15.91
C SER A 33 -11.08 37.79 -15.98
N TYR A 34 -12.36 37.77 -16.35
CA TYR A 34 -13.15 36.54 -16.50
C TYR A 34 -12.48 35.50 -17.41
N PHE A 35 -11.70 35.94 -18.39
CA PHE A 35 -10.91 35.06 -19.26
C PHE A 35 -9.82 34.28 -18.51
N LYS A 36 -9.16 34.92 -17.53
CA LYS A 36 -8.15 34.25 -16.69
C LYS A 36 -8.80 33.23 -15.76
N LEU A 37 -10.00 33.53 -15.23
CA LEU A 37 -10.78 32.57 -14.45
C LEU A 37 -11.19 31.36 -15.27
N PHE A 38 -11.61 31.58 -16.52
CA PHE A 38 -11.98 30.49 -17.43
C PHE A 38 -10.79 29.56 -17.70
N ILE A 39 -9.62 30.11 -18.02
CA ILE A 39 -8.39 29.32 -18.22
C ILE A 39 -8.03 28.53 -16.95
N VAL A 40 -8.03 29.17 -15.78
CA VAL A 40 -7.71 28.46 -14.54
C VAL A 40 -8.74 27.35 -14.27
N SER A 41 -10.02 27.61 -14.51
CA SER A 41 -11.07 26.61 -14.33
C SER A 41 -10.93 25.41 -15.26
N SER A 42 -10.55 25.62 -16.52
CA SER A 42 -10.35 24.52 -17.47
C SER A 42 -9.14 23.67 -17.09
N TYR A 43 -8.04 24.28 -16.61
CA TYR A 43 -6.90 23.54 -16.07
C TYR A 43 -7.25 22.72 -14.83
N VAL A 44 -8.07 23.27 -13.92
CA VAL A 44 -8.53 22.54 -12.73
C VAL A 44 -9.40 21.36 -13.13
N ILE A 45 -10.32 21.54 -14.07
CA ILE A 45 -11.17 20.44 -14.58
C ILE A 45 -10.31 19.35 -15.24
N ALA A 46 -9.35 19.74 -16.07
CA ALA A 46 -8.42 18.79 -16.70
C ALA A 46 -7.61 18.01 -15.65
N ALA A 47 -7.09 18.69 -14.63
CA ALA A 47 -6.36 18.05 -13.53
C ALA A 47 -7.23 17.05 -12.75
N LEU A 48 -8.48 17.42 -12.47
CA LEU A 48 -9.44 16.53 -11.80
C LEU A 48 -9.76 15.29 -12.64
N CYS A 49 -9.94 15.45 -13.96
CA CYS A 49 -10.11 14.31 -14.87
C CYS A 49 -8.89 13.37 -14.86
N CYS A 50 -7.67 13.92 -14.94
CA CYS A 50 -6.45 13.11 -14.88
C CYS A 50 -6.32 12.36 -13.55
N LEU A 51 -6.63 13.00 -12.43
CA LEU A 51 -6.63 12.34 -11.12
C LEU A 51 -7.66 11.20 -11.05
N LYS A 52 -8.84 11.38 -11.64
CA LYS A 52 -9.86 10.32 -11.69
C LYS A 52 -9.43 9.13 -12.54
N VAL A 53 -8.81 9.37 -13.68
CA VAL A 53 -8.24 8.28 -14.52
C VAL A 53 -7.14 7.54 -13.77
N ALA A 54 -6.24 8.27 -13.10
CA ALA A 54 -5.17 7.65 -12.30
C ALA A 54 -5.74 6.82 -11.14
N GLN A 55 -6.74 7.33 -10.42
CA GLN A 55 -7.43 6.60 -9.36
C GLN A 55 -8.12 5.34 -9.88
N PHE A 56 -8.77 5.42 -11.04
CA PHE A 56 -9.44 4.28 -11.66
C PHE A 56 -8.44 3.21 -12.12
N ALA A 57 -7.30 3.63 -12.69
CA ALA A 57 -6.23 2.72 -13.07
C ALA A 57 -5.65 1.98 -11.87
N LEU A 58 -5.36 2.69 -10.77
CA LEU A 58 -4.86 2.08 -9.53
C LEU A 58 -5.89 1.11 -8.93
N PHE A 59 -7.17 1.48 -8.92
CA PHE A 59 -8.22 0.61 -8.42
C PHE A 59 -8.33 -0.68 -9.26
N ASN A 60 -8.28 -0.57 -10.58
CA ASN A 60 -8.30 -1.74 -11.46
C ASN A 60 -7.09 -2.64 -11.23
N GLN A 61 -5.90 -2.07 -11.09
CA GLN A 61 -4.69 -2.85 -10.80
C GLN A 61 -4.83 -3.62 -9.48
N TYR A 62 -5.29 -2.94 -8.42
CA TYR A 62 -5.53 -3.59 -7.13
C TYR A 62 -6.58 -4.69 -7.21
N CYS A 63 -7.63 -4.50 -8.01
CA CYS A 63 -8.67 -5.51 -8.21
C CYS A 63 -8.12 -6.76 -8.91
N LEU A 64 -7.27 -6.58 -9.92
CA LEU A 64 -6.59 -7.68 -10.62
C LEU A 64 -5.64 -8.43 -9.67
N GLU A 65 -4.77 -7.71 -8.95
CA GLU A 65 -3.86 -8.31 -7.96
C GLU A 65 -4.64 -9.08 -6.89
N SER A 66 -5.76 -8.53 -6.40
CA SER A 66 -6.60 -9.22 -5.43
C SER A 66 -7.24 -10.49 -6.00
N GLN A 67 -7.64 -10.49 -7.27
CA GLN A 67 -8.18 -11.68 -7.92
C GLN A 67 -7.11 -12.76 -8.08
N GLU A 68 -5.91 -12.39 -8.54
CA GLU A 68 -4.78 -13.30 -8.66
C GLU A 68 -4.43 -13.94 -7.29
N LEU A 69 -4.35 -13.12 -6.24
CA LEU A 69 -4.08 -13.59 -4.89
C LEU A 69 -5.14 -14.59 -4.40
N LYS A 70 -6.43 -14.33 -4.69
CA LYS A 70 -7.52 -15.25 -4.33
C LYS A 70 -7.38 -16.59 -5.05
N VAL A 71 -7.01 -16.57 -6.33
CA VAL A 71 -6.78 -17.79 -7.12
C VAL A 71 -5.61 -18.57 -6.51
N GLU A 72 -4.51 -17.91 -6.18
CA GLU A 72 -3.35 -18.56 -5.57
C GLU A 72 -3.68 -19.18 -4.21
N ILE A 73 -4.42 -18.45 -3.36
CA ILE A 73 -4.89 -18.98 -2.08
C ILE A 73 -5.79 -20.21 -2.29
N SER A 74 -6.66 -20.20 -3.30
CA SER A 74 -7.53 -21.34 -3.59
C SER A 74 -6.74 -22.58 -4.01
N LYS A 75 -5.73 -22.41 -4.86
CA LYS A 75 -4.81 -23.49 -5.27
C LYS A 75 -4.03 -24.03 -4.08
N ALA A 76 -3.51 -23.15 -3.22
CA ALA A 76 -2.79 -23.55 -2.01
C ALA A 76 -3.69 -24.35 -1.05
N LYS A 77 -4.95 -23.92 -0.86
CA LYS A 77 -5.93 -24.66 -0.05
C LYS A 77 -6.26 -26.03 -0.63
N GLN A 78 -6.42 -26.13 -1.95
CA GLN A 78 -6.64 -27.40 -2.62
C GLN A 78 -5.45 -28.34 -2.44
N ALA A 79 -4.22 -27.86 -2.68
CA ALA A 79 -3.01 -28.64 -2.46
C ALA A 79 -2.87 -29.08 -0.99
N GLN A 80 -3.23 -28.22 -0.04
CA GLN A 80 -3.24 -28.57 1.38
C GLN A 80 -4.27 -29.66 1.70
N GLN A 81 -5.46 -29.60 1.11
CA GLN A 81 -6.46 -30.66 1.26
C GLN A 81 -5.99 -31.98 0.66
N GLU A 82 -5.41 -31.96 -0.54
CA GLU A 82 -4.84 -33.14 -1.19
C GLU A 82 -3.71 -33.75 -0.36
N LEU A 83 -2.83 -32.92 0.21
CA LEU A 83 -1.78 -33.40 1.12
C LEU A 83 -2.36 -33.96 2.42
N ALA A 84 -3.42 -33.35 2.97
CA ALA A 84 -4.08 -33.84 4.17
C ALA A 84 -4.76 -35.20 3.92
N THR A 85 -5.46 -35.37 2.80
CA THR A 85 -6.06 -36.66 2.42
C THR A 85 -4.99 -37.70 2.14
N ALA A 86 -3.94 -37.36 1.41
CA ALA A 86 -2.79 -38.25 1.17
C ALA A 86 -2.15 -38.69 2.50
N LYS A 87 -1.94 -37.77 3.43
CA LYS A 87 -1.40 -38.06 4.78
C LYS A 87 -2.33 -38.99 5.57
N MET A 88 -3.64 -38.78 5.52
CA MET A 88 -4.62 -39.65 6.16
C MET A 88 -4.61 -41.06 5.56
N ILE A 89 -4.58 -41.17 4.23
CA ILE A 89 -4.46 -42.46 3.53
C ILE A 89 -3.14 -43.15 3.91
N LEU A 90 -2.03 -42.41 3.94
CA LEU A 90 -0.70 -42.94 4.26
C LEU A 90 -0.65 -43.54 5.67
N LYS A 91 -1.27 -42.85 6.63
CA LYS A 91 -1.37 -43.26 8.03
C LYS A 91 -2.54 -44.21 8.32
N SER A 92 -3.37 -44.50 7.33
CA SER A 92 -4.55 -45.33 7.55
C SER A 92 -4.13 -46.76 7.94
N PRO A 93 -4.76 -47.34 8.98
CA PRO A 93 -4.44 -48.70 9.42
C PRO A 93 -4.62 -49.72 8.28
N ASN A 94 -5.68 -49.56 7.48
CA ASN A 94 -6.00 -50.41 6.33
C ASN A 94 -4.86 -50.48 5.31
N ARG A 95 -4.18 -49.36 5.03
CA ARG A 95 -3.04 -49.34 4.11
C ARG A 95 -1.81 -50.01 4.70
N ILE A 96 -1.58 -49.87 6.01
CA ILE A 96 -0.48 -50.52 6.71
C ILE A 96 -0.71 -52.04 6.70
N GLU A 97 -1.92 -52.49 6.99
CA GLU A 97 -2.31 -53.89 6.92
C GLU A 97 -2.11 -54.47 5.52
N SER A 98 -2.57 -53.78 4.47
CA SER A 98 -2.46 -54.28 3.10
C SER A 98 -1.01 -54.39 2.65
N ILE A 99 -0.13 -53.47 3.06
CA ILE A 99 1.31 -53.57 2.79
C ILE A 99 1.93 -54.73 3.59
N ALA A 100 1.55 -54.90 4.86
CA ALA A 100 2.08 -55.97 5.70
C ALA A 100 1.72 -57.37 5.19
N THR A 101 0.47 -57.57 4.75
CA THR A 101 0.04 -58.86 4.19
C THR A 101 0.63 -59.09 2.79
N ALA A 102 0.60 -58.09 1.91
CA ALA A 102 1.03 -58.27 0.52
C ALA A 102 2.55 -58.29 0.34
N LYS A 103 3.29 -57.38 0.99
CA LYS A 103 4.75 -57.25 0.79
C LYS A 103 5.56 -58.01 1.84
N LEU A 104 5.10 -57.99 3.10
CA LEU A 104 5.84 -58.61 4.22
C LEU A 104 5.35 -60.02 4.54
N LYS A 105 4.36 -60.53 3.80
CA LYS A 105 3.76 -61.87 3.99
C LYS A 105 3.31 -62.14 5.43
N MET A 106 2.88 -61.09 6.14
CA MET A 106 2.32 -61.25 7.49
C MET A 106 0.94 -61.90 7.42
N ILE A 107 0.66 -62.80 8.36
CA ILE A 107 -0.65 -63.43 8.49
C ILE A 107 -1.61 -62.43 9.15
N SER A 108 -2.78 -62.22 8.55
CA SER A 108 -3.82 -61.34 9.11
C SER A 108 -4.46 -61.98 10.34
N PRO A 109 -4.28 -61.43 11.56
CA PRO A 109 -4.90 -61.98 12.77
C PRO A 109 -6.40 -61.64 12.83
N LYS A 110 -7.17 -62.47 13.55
CA LYS A 110 -8.62 -62.29 13.76
C LYS A 110 -8.94 -61.08 14.65
N THR A 111 -8.03 -60.74 15.57
CA THR A 111 -8.12 -59.56 16.44
C THR A 111 -6.92 -58.65 16.20
N LYS A 112 -7.16 -57.33 16.16
CA LYS A 112 -6.15 -56.32 15.81
C LYS A 112 -6.15 -55.22 16.87
N SER A 113 -4.97 -54.86 17.36
CA SER A 113 -4.76 -53.76 18.32
C SER A 113 -3.66 -52.85 17.78
N TYR A 114 -3.92 -51.54 17.77
CA TYR A 114 -3.03 -50.53 17.20
C TYR A 114 -2.40 -49.67 18.28
N ILE A 115 -1.07 -49.55 18.25
CA ILE A 115 -0.35 -48.63 19.14
C ILE A 115 -0.32 -47.25 18.47
N ILE A 116 -1.07 -46.30 19.02
CA ILE A 116 -1.08 -44.90 18.56
C ILE A 116 0.01 -44.14 19.33
N TYR A 117 1.16 -43.91 18.67
CA TYR A 117 2.21 -43.08 19.25
C TYR A 117 1.81 -41.60 19.24
N GLY A 118 1.73 -40.96 20.42
CA GLY A 118 1.56 -39.51 20.57
C GLY A 118 0.22 -39.04 21.16
N GLN A 119 -0.74 -39.93 21.40
CA GLN A 119 -1.84 -39.66 22.32
C GLN A 119 -1.51 -40.35 23.65
N ASN A 120 -1.66 -39.62 24.76
CA ASN A 120 -1.24 -40.05 26.10
C ASN A 120 -1.50 -41.54 26.33
N LYS A 121 -0.41 -42.24 26.68
CA LYS A 121 -0.37 -43.70 26.94
C LYS A 121 -1.61 -44.15 27.72
N PRO A 122 -2.44 -45.08 27.21
CA PRO A 122 -3.28 -45.84 28.12
C PRO A 122 -2.33 -46.65 29.01
N GLN A 123 -2.39 -46.39 30.32
CA GLN A 123 -1.70 -47.17 31.33
C GLN A 123 -1.96 -48.65 31.06
N ASN A 124 -0.87 -49.40 30.96
CA ASN A 124 -0.82 -50.85 31.07
C ASN A 124 -1.87 -51.35 32.08
N LYS A 125 -2.97 -51.93 31.62
CA LYS A 125 -3.56 -53.06 32.34
C LYS A 125 -2.81 -54.29 31.85
N LEU A 126 -1.76 -54.60 32.61
CA LEU A 126 -0.93 -55.77 32.45
C LEU A 126 -1.83 -57.01 32.29
N ALA A 127 -1.56 -57.75 31.22
CA ALA A 127 -2.04 -59.10 31.06
C ALA A 127 -1.38 -59.99 32.11
N TYR A 128 -2.09 -60.27 33.21
CA TYR A 128 -1.90 -61.49 33.98
C TYR A 128 -3.25 -61.90 34.56
N LEU A 129 -3.88 -62.88 33.93
CA LEU A 129 -4.51 -64.04 34.58
C LEU A 129 -5.13 -64.92 33.48
N ASN A 130 -4.30 -65.80 32.92
CA ASN A 130 -4.75 -67.13 32.51
C ASN A 130 -4.40 -68.07 33.67
N HIS A 131 -5.41 -68.51 34.42
CA HIS A 131 -5.64 -69.90 34.83
C HIS A 131 -6.87 -69.97 35.73
#